data_AF-A0A7Y9MCC7-F1
#
_entry.id   AF-A0A7Y9MCC7-F1
#
_cell.length_a   1.000
_cell.length_b   1.000
_cell.length_c   1.000
_cell.angle_alpha   90.00
_cell.angle_beta   90.00
_cell.angle_gamma   90.00
#
_symmetry.space_group_name_H-M   'P 1'
#
loop_
_entity.id
_entity.type
_entity.pdbx_description
1 polymer ?
#
loop_
_entity_poly.entity_id
_entity_poly.type
_entity_poly.pdbx_seq_one_letter_code
_entity_poly.pdbx_strand_id
1 'polypeptide(L)'
;MNRTAIDDLLGGILSGWCESVADWTPPGQGSSSTCMTCPTSILAGQMDVMAWPHEVVHQLAASLDIAADEIYLHLDEQPIDGVNYGSSPDCVRRYVADTVRARLDDLVDVLVECVEPRLVDFTAREVERVLARVGS
;
A
#
# COMPACT_ATOMS: atom_id res chain seq x y z
N MET A 1 20.57 12.23 -0.06
CA MET A 1 19.87 11.33 -1.01
C MET A 1 19.57 12.12 -2.26
N ASN A 2 19.95 11.59 -3.41
CA ASN A 2 19.62 12.21 -4.70
C ASN A 2 18.31 11.61 -5.25
N ARG A 3 17.74 12.27 -6.27
CA ARG A 3 16.48 11.86 -6.89
C ARG A 3 16.48 10.40 -7.34
N THR A 4 17.52 9.96 -8.06
CA THR A 4 17.60 8.60 -8.59
C THR A 4 17.48 7.56 -7.46
N ALA A 5 18.16 7.78 -6.34
CA ALA A 5 18.07 6.90 -5.19
C ALA A 5 16.66 6.88 -4.55
N ILE A 6 15.95 8.01 -4.55
CA ILE A 6 14.56 8.09 -4.06
C ILE A 6 13.62 7.34 -5.01
N ASP A 7 13.77 7.56 -6.32
CA ASP A 7 12.95 6.90 -7.35
C ASP A 7 13.17 5.38 -7.35
N ASP A 8 14.42 4.94 -7.19
CA ASP A 8 14.78 3.53 -7.06
C ASP A 8 14.19 2.90 -5.79
N LEU A 9 14.27 3.60 -4.64
CA LEU A 9 13.67 3.16 -3.38
C LEU A 9 12.16 2.97 -3.51
N LEU A 10 11.45 4.00 -3.99
CA LEU A 10 10.00 3.95 -4.15
C LEU A 10 9.58 2.92 -5.19
N GLY A 11 10.30 2.84 -6.32
CA GLY A 11 10.08 1.83 -7.35
C GLY A 11 10.24 0.40 -6.80
N GLY A 12 11.26 0.17 -5.99
CA GLY A 12 11.50 -1.12 -5.33
C GLY A 12 10.39 -1.49 -4.34
N ILE A 13 9.92 -0.54 -3.53
CA ILE A 13 8.80 -0.75 -2.60
C ILE A 13 7.52 -1.13 -3.36
N LEU A 14 7.18 -0.40 -4.42
CA LEU A 14 5.96 -0.65 -5.19
C LEU A 14 6.04 -2.01 -5.92
N SER A 15 7.16 -2.30 -6.58
CA SER A 15 7.36 -3.57 -7.28
C SER A 15 7.32 -4.76 -6.32
N GLY A 16 8.06 -4.67 -5.21
CA GLY A 16 8.11 -5.75 -4.21
C GLY A 16 6.75 -5.95 -3.52
N TRP A 17 5.96 -4.89 -3.34
CA TRP A 17 4.59 -5.03 -2.87
C TRP A 17 3.71 -5.77 -3.89
N CYS A 18 3.77 -5.41 -5.18
CA CYS A 18 3.00 -6.13 -6.21
C CYS A 18 3.31 -7.63 -6.23
N GLU A 19 4.59 -8.00 -6.14
CA GLU A 19 5.02 -9.40 -6.02
C GLU A 19 4.45 -10.08 -4.78
N SER A 20 4.55 -9.42 -3.62
CA SER A 20 4.00 -9.93 -2.35
C SER A 20 2.48 -10.13 -2.40
N VAL A 21 1.76 -9.23 -3.06
CA VAL A 21 0.30 -9.32 -3.23
C VAL A 21 -0.09 -10.44 -4.18
N ALA A 22 0.69 -10.64 -5.25
CA ALA A 22 0.48 -11.74 -6.18
C ALA A 22 0.55 -13.11 -5.50
N ASP A 23 1.26 -13.24 -4.38
CA ASP A 23 1.39 -14.48 -3.60
C ASP A 23 0.46 -14.55 -2.37
N TRP A 24 -0.28 -13.49 -2.06
CA TRP A 24 -1.13 -13.42 -0.86
C TRP A 24 -2.30 -14.42 -0.87
N THR A 25 -2.57 -15.09 0.24
CA THR A 25 -3.69 -16.04 0.35
C THR A 25 -4.59 -15.73 1.55
N PRO A 26 -5.92 -15.90 1.42
CA PRO A 26 -6.84 -15.74 2.54
C PRO A 26 -6.73 -16.91 3.54
N PRO A 27 -7.14 -16.71 4.82
CA PRO A 27 -7.65 -15.47 5.38
C PRO A 27 -6.52 -14.47 5.66
N GLY A 28 -6.78 -13.19 5.40
CA GLY A 28 -5.87 -12.13 5.83
C GLY A 28 -5.85 -11.97 7.34
N GLN A 29 -4.79 -11.36 7.86
CA GLN A 29 -4.66 -11.06 9.29
C GLN A 29 -5.04 -9.61 9.64
N GLY A 30 -5.75 -9.44 10.75
CA GLY A 30 -6.11 -8.14 11.31
C GLY A 30 -7.26 -7.42 10.58
N SER A 31 -7.61 -6.24 11.08
CA SER A 31 -8.66 -5.39 10.49
C SER A 31 -8.17 -3.96 10.34
N SER A 32 -8.40 -3.39 9.16
CA SER A 32 -8.15 -1.98 8.87
C SER A 32 -8.98 -1.06 9.77
N SER A 33 -10.14 -1.53 10.26
CA SER A 33 -11.02 -0.74 11.13
C SER A 33 -10.45 -0.46 12.51
N THR A 34 -9.49 -1.27 12.96
CA THR A 34 -8.81 -1.12 14.26
C THR A 34 -7.38 -0.60 14.10
N CYS A 35 -6.92 -0.46 12.86
CA CYS A 35 -5.58 0.00 12.55
C CYS A 35 -5.55 1.53 12.55
N MET A 36 -4.66 2.12 13.35
CA MET A 36 -4.48 3.57 13.38
C MET A 36 -3.60 4.06 12.22
N THR A 37 -2.75 3.19 11.66
CA THR A 37 -1.79 3.57 10.60
C THR A 37 -2.45 3.70 9.25
N CYS A 38 -3.24 2.69 8.83
CA CYS A 38 -3.86 2.66 7.51
C CYS A 38 -4.66 3.94 7.18
N PRO A 39 -5.60 4.42 8.02
CA PRO A 39 -6.45 5.57 7.66
C PRO A 39 -5.70 6.91 7.60
N THR A 40 -4.52 7.03 8.22
CA THR A 40 -3.70 8.27 8.21
C THR A 40 -2.49 8.18 7.29
N SER A 41 -2.26 7.03 6.67
CA SER A 41 -1.10 6.78 5.80
C SER A 41 -1.16 7.58 4.51
N ILE A 42 -0.01 7.72 3.84
CA ILE A 42 0.07 8.29 2.48
C ILE A 42 -0.87 7.56 1.51
N LEU A 43 -0.98 6.23 1.65
CA LEU A 43 -1.79 5.37 0.79
C LEU A 43 -3.30 5.65 0.91
N ALA A 44 -3.80 5.94 2.12
CA ALA A 44 -5.21 6.28 2.34
C ALA A 44 -5.64 7.59 1.65
N GLY A 45 -4.69 8.47 1.32
CA GLY A 45 -4.97 9.63 0.48
C GLY A 45 -5.09 9.31 -1.03
N GLN A 46 -4.72 8.10 -1.46
CA GLN A 46 -4.71 7.70 -2.87
C GLN A 46 -5.76 6.64 -3.21
N MET A 47 -6.14 5.77 -2.28
CA MET A 47 -7.11 4.70 -2.51
C MET A 47 -7.95 4.39 -1.26
N ASP A 48 -9.07 3.68 -1.47
CA ASP A 48 -9.87 3.13 -0.36
C ASP A 48 -9.16 1.91 0.25
N VAL A 49 -8.38 2.14 1.30
CA VAL A 49 -7.67 1.10 2.05
C VAL A 49 -8.59 0.16 2.84
N MET A 50 -9.88 0.51 2.99
CA MET A 50 -10.85 -0.33 3.71
C MET A 50 -11.51 -1.36 2.80
N ALA A 51 -11.39 -1.20 1.47
CA ALA A 51 -11.94 -2.13 0.49
C ALA A 51 -11.12 -3.43 0.34
N TRP A 52 -9.89 -3.46 0.87
CA TRP A 52 -8.92 -4.52 0.64
C TRP A 52 -8.44 -5.16 1.95
N PRO A 53 -7.88 -6.39 1.90
CA PRO A 53 -7.35 -7.06 3.09
C PRO A 53 -6.33 -6.20 3.82
N HIS A 54 -6.52 -6.05 5.13
CA HIS A 54 -5.71 -5.18 5.98
C HIS A 54 -4.22 -5.44 5.82
N GLU A 55 -3.78 -6.68 5.94
CA GLU A 55 -2.37 -7.10 5.78
C GLU A 55 -1.75 -6.56 4.48
N VAL A 56 -2.47 -6.70 3.36
CA VAL A 56 -2.02 -6.30 2.03
C VAL A 56 -1.81 -4.78 1.97
N VAL A 57 -2.80 -3.99 2.41
CA VAL A 57 -2.70 -2.53 2.37
C VAL A 57 -1.78 -1.96 3.46
N HIS A 58 -1.71 -2.61 4.62
CA HIS A 58 -0.91 -2.16 5.75
C HIS A 58 0.58 -2.26 5.46
N GLN A 59 1.01 -3.33 4.80
CA GLN A 59 2.41 -3.51 4.39
C GLN A 59 2.87 -2.36 3.50
N LEU A 60 2.07 -1.98 2.50
CA LEU A 60 2.39 -0.86 1.61
C LEU A 60 2.34 0.47 2.34
N ALA A 61 1.28 0.72 3.11
CA ALA A 61 1.11 1.95 3.88
C ALA A 61 2.31 2.19 4.82
N ALA A 62 2.71 1.18 5.59
CA ALA A 62 3.84 1.26 6.50
C ALA A 62 5.16 1.48 5.75
N SER A 63 5.38 0.77 4.63
CA SER A 63 6.60 0.92 3.82
C SER A 63 6.74 2.33 3.24
N LEU A 64 5.63 2.92 2.78
CA LEU A 64 5.63 4.29 2.24
C LEU A 64 5.86 5.34 3.32
N ASP A 65 5.27 5.18 4.51
CA ASP A 65 5.50 6.09 5.63
C ASP A 65 6.96 6.01 6.12
N ILE A 66 7.54 4.81 6.23
CA ILE A 66 8.96 4.61 6.55
C ILE A 66 9.86 5.24 5.49
N ALA A 67 9.55 5.02 4.20
CA ALA A 67 10.32 5.62 3.11
C ALA A 67 10.27 7.15 3.14
N ALA A 68 9.11 7.74 3.44
CA ALA A 68 8.99 9.18 3.57
C ALA A 68 9.88 9.73 4.70
N ASP A 69 9.92 9.04 5.85
CA ASP A 69 10.82 9.42 6.95
C ASP A 69 12.30 9.26 6.55
N GLU A 70 12.67 8.17 5.89
CA GLU A 70 14.04 7.93 5.43
C GLU A 70 14.51 8.97 4.41
N ILE A 71 13.67 9.26 3.41
CA ILE A 71 13.92 10.29 2.40
C ILE A 71 14.10 11.64 3.08
N TYR A 72 13.24 12.00 4.03
CA TYR A 72 13.33 13.26 4.76
C TYR A 72 14.64 13.36 5.56
N LEU A 73 15.00 12.31 6.31
CA LEU A 73 16.21 12.28 7.13
C LEU A 73 17.49 12.40 6.32
N HIS A 74 17.48 11.87 5.10
CA HIS A 74 18.66 11.82 4.25
C HIS A 74 18.57 12.78 3.06
N LEU A 75 17.57 13.65 3.00
CA LEU A 75 17.49 14.64 1.93
C LEU A 75 18.67 15.59 2.07
N ASP A 76 19.53 15.66 1.06
CA ASP A 76 20.52 16.73 1.01
C ASP A 76 19.77 18.06 0.79
N GLU A 77 20.36 19.21 1.08
CA GLU A 77 19.76 20.55 0.89
C GLU A 77 19.35 20.87 -0.57
N GLN A 78 19.45 19.91 -1.48
CA GLN A 78 19.08 20.04 -2.88
C GLN A 78 17.58 19.77 -3.10
N PRO A 79 16.88 20.65 -3.85
CA PRO A 79 15.49 20.45 -4.18
C PRO A 79 15.28 19.24 -5.09
N ILE A 80 14.26 18.44 -4.79
CA ILE A 80 13.76 17.41 -5.71
C ILE A 80 13.10 18.13 -6.90
N ASP A 81 13.51 17.85 -8.13
CA ASP A 81 12.87 18.31 -9.39
C ASP A 81 12.90 19.81 -9.70
N GLY A 82 13.80 20.59 -9.09
CA GLY A 82 13.81 22.05 -9.30
C GLY A 82 12.55 22.76 -8.77
N VAL A 83 11.61 21.99 -8.22
CA VAL A 83 10.53 22.46 -7.37
C VAL A 83 11.16 22.56 -5.99
N ASN A 84 11.11 23.75 -5.38
CA ASN A 84 11.47 23.89 -3.99
C ASN A 84 10.39 23.22 -3.14
N TYR A 85 10.43 21.89 -3.07
CA TYR A 85 9.67 21.12 -2.10
C TYR A 85 10.06 21.56 -0.67
N GLY A 86 11.17 22.28 -0.49
CA GLY A 86 11.63 22.67 0.83
C GLY A 86 12.05 21.44 1.63
N SER A 87 12.89 21.66 2.62
CA SER A 87 13.38 20.63 3.53
C SER A 87 12.32 20.24 4.56
N SER A 88 11.04 20.15 4.15
CA SER A 88 9.91 19.93 5.07
C SER A 88 9.31 18.52 4.92
N PRO A 89 8.87 17.89 6.01
CA PRO A 89 8.25 16.56 5.96
C PRO A 89 7.04 16.47 5.03
N ASP A 90 6.21 17.51 4.98
CA ASP A 90 4.98 17.53 4.18
C ASP A 90 5.26 17.40 2.68
N CYS A 91 6.38 17.95 2.22
CA CYS A 91 6.72 17.93 0.82
C CYS A 91 7.33 16.60 0.37
N VAL A 92 8.06 15.93 1.26
CA VAL A 92 8.47 14.54 1.04
C VAL A 92 7.24 13.63 0.99
N ARG A 93 6.30 13.77 1.93
CA ARG A 93 5.04 13.01 1.91
C ARG A 93 4.25 13.25 0.63
N ARG A 94 4.20 14.49 0.14
CA ARG A 94 3.57 14.83 -1.14
C ARG A 94 4.26 14.17 -2.33
N TYR A 95 5.59 14.19 -2.36
CA TYR A 95 6.37 13.53 -3.42
C TYR A 95 6.04 12.03 -3.48
N VAL A 96 6.11 11.35 -2.34
CA VAL A 96 5.76 9.92 -2.24
C VAL A 96 4.32 9.68 -2.69
N ALA A 97 3.38 10.53 -2.27
CA ALA A 97 1.98 10.45 -2.70
C ALA A 97 1.81 10.60 -4.22
N ASP A 98 2.54 11.51 -4.85
CA ASP A 98 2.51 11.74 -6.29
C ASP A 98 3.11 10.53 -7.04
N THR A 99 4.18 9.93 -6.52
CA THR A 99 4.76 8.68 -7.06
C THR A 99 3.76 7.52 -6.99
N VAL A 100 3.09 7.34 -5.85
CA VAL A 100 2.04 6.32 -5.70
C VAL A 100 0.88 6.59 -6.67
N ARG A 101 0.43 7.84 -6.77
CA ARG A 101 -0.65 8.23 -7.68
C ARG A 101 -0.32 7.91 -9.13
N ALA A 102 0.92 8.13 -9.56
CA ALA A 102 1.37 7.82 -10.92
C ALA A 102 1.33 6.32 -11.25
N ARG A 103 1.24 5.45 -10.23
CA ARG A 103 1.19 3.99 -10.33
C ARG A 103 -0.12 3.39 -9.82
N LEU A 104 -1.10 4.24 -9.53
CA LEU A 104 -2.30 3.80 -8.82
C LEU A 104 -3.07 2.72 -9.58
N ASP A 105 -3.19 2.88 -10.90
CA ASP A 105 -3.86 1.90 -11.76
C ASP A 105 -3.16 0.53 -11.69
N ASP A 106 -1.82 0.48 -11.81
CA ASP A 106 -1.05 -0.75 -11.68
C ASP A 106 -1.27 -1.43 -10.31
N LEU A 107 -1.32 -0.64 -9.22
CA LEU A 107 -1.54 -1.17 -7.87
C LEU A 107 -2.96 -1.73 -7.69
N VAL A 108 -3.96 -1.05 -8.24
CA VAL A 108 -5.37 -1.49 -8.19
C VAL A 108 -5.57 -2.73 -9.05
N ASP A 109 -4.97 -2.79 -10.24
CA ASP A 109 -5.05 -3.94 -11.13
C ASP A 109 -4.50 -5.20 -10.44
N VAL A 110 -3.36 -5.10 -9.74
CA VAL A 110 -2.82 -6.23 -8.97
C VAL A 110 -3.80 -6.71 -7.89
N LEU A 111 -4.48 -5.81 -7.20
CA LEU A 111 -5.48 -6.18 -6.19
C LEU A 111 -6.70 -6.87 -6.83
N VAL A 112 -7.21 -6.32 -7.92
CA VAL A 112 -8.36 -6.88 -8.65
C VAL A 112 -8.02 -8.23 -9.27
N GLU A 113 -6.85 -8.39 -9.86
CA GLU A 113 -6.47 -9.63 -10.55
C GLU A 113 -5.99 -10.73 -9.58
N CYS A 114 -5.29 -10.37 -8.50
CA CYS A 114 -4.66 -11.35 -7.63
C CYS A 114 -5.44 -11.59 -6.32
N VAL A 115 -6.05 -10.56 -5.75
CA VAL A 115 -6.66 -10.63 -4.39
C VAL A 115 -8.15 -10.92 -4.48
N GLU A 116 -8.88 -10.18 -5.30
CA GLU A 116 -10.34 -10.29 -5.38
C GLU A 116 -10.82 -11.72 -5.69
N PRO A 117 -10.27 -12.46 -6.67
CA PRO A 117 -10.73 -13.81 -6.98
C PRO A 117 -10.51 -14.78 -5.81
N ARG A 118 -9.43 -14.59 -5.05
CA ARG A 118 -9.09 -15.42 -3.88
C ARG A 118 -10.06 -15.15 -2.73
N LEU A 119 -10.43 -13.89 -2.51
CA LEU A 119 -11.44 -13.51 -1.52
C LEU A 119 -12.82 -14.07 -1.86
N VAL A 120 -13.21 -14.04 -3.13
CA VAL A 120 -14.48 -14.60 -3.60
C VAL A 120 -14.53 -16.11 -3.36
N ASP A 121 -13.51 -16.86 -3.78
CA ASP A 121 -13.43 -18.31 -3.59
C ASP A 121 -13.41 -18.69 -2.10
N PHE A 122 -12.62 -17.98 -1.27
CA PHE A 122 -12.59 -18.21 0.17
C PHE A 122 -13.96 -17.97 0.82
N THR A 123 -14.61 -16.85 0.50
CA THR A 123 -15.92 -16.49 1.07
C THR A 123 -16.98 -17.52 0.67
N ALA A 124 -17.00 -17.96 -0.59
CA ALA A 124 -17.91 -18.99 -1.06
C ALA A 124 -17.74 -20.30 -0.26
N ARG A 125 -16.50 -20.76 -0.07
CA ARG A 125 -16.19 -21.97 0.72
C ARG A 125 -16.61 -21.85 2.18
N GLU A 126 -16.42 -20.68 2.80
CA GLU A 126 -16.84 -20.47 4.19
C GLU A 126 -18.37 -20.47 4.32
N VAL A 127 -19.09 -19.84 3.38
CA VAL A 127 -20.56 -19.87 3.35
C VAL A 127 -21.07 -21.30 3.21
N GLU A 128 -20.51 -22.09 2.31
CA GLU A 128 -20.86 -23.51 2.16
C GLU A 128 -20.63 -24.32 3.43
N ARG A 129 -19.49 -24.11 4.11
CA ARG A 129 -19.19 -24.76 5.40
C ARG A 129 -20.20 -24.41 6.48
N VAL A 130 -20.64 -23.15 6.55
CA VAL A 130 -21.64 -22.71 7.52
C VAL A 130 -23.00 -23.32 7.21
N LEU A 131 -23.44 -23.28 5.95
CA LEU A 131 -24.73 -23.86 5.54
C LEU A 131 -24.78 -25.38 5.80
N ALA A 132 -23.70 -26.11 5.52
CA ALA A 132 -23.59 -27.53 5.81
C ALA A 132 -23.76 -27.84 7.32
N ARG A 133 -23.26 -26.97 8.19
CA ARG A 133 -23.39 -27.12 9.66
C ARG A 133 -24.79 -26.80 10.19
N VAL A 134 -25.56 -25.95 9.51
CA VAL A 134 -26.93 -25.58 9.92
C VAL A 134 -27.97 -26.59 9.40
N GLY A 135 -27.68 -27.27 8.28
CA GLY A 135 -28.53 -28.31 7.71
C GLY A 135 -28.30 -29.73 8.23
N SER A 136 -27.37 -29.90 9.18
CA SER A 136 -27.05 -31.17 9.88
C SER A 136 -27.74 -31.23 11.24
#